data_AF-A0A7S1NQY4-F1
#
_entry.id   AF-A0A7S1NQY4-F1
#
_cell.length_a   1.000
_cell.length_b   1.000
_cell.length_c   1.000
_cell.angle_alpha   90.00
_cell.angle_beta   90.00
_cell.angle_gamma   90.00
#
_symmetry.space_group_name_H-M   'P 1'
#
loop_
_entity.id
_entity.type
_entity.pdbx_description
1 polymer ?
#
loop_
_entity_poly.entity_id
_entity_poly.type
_entity_poly.pdbx_seq_one_letter_code
_entity_poly.pdbx_strand_id
1 'polypeptide(L)'
;LFSSYTVTLMLLYFLLHEGYIKHRTVMQGGAPRNFPPFQSHNFVDSHTLDPALLGRCLVGFFEFYVRRFPNKTHLIQFHHDPSRTAPVLQMQKQWQTSLAIEDPFERDFNPARNIDPLSWQHIHRMLTGALEQLLLEPERSLIDLVVPPRPPPPALH
;
A
#
# COMPACT_ATOMS: atom_id res chain seq x y z
N LEU A 1 0.27 13.61 6.05
CA LEU A 1 0.96 12.82 4.99
C LEU A 1 1.27 11.43 5.54
N PHE A 2 1.24 10.40 4.69
CA PHE A 2 1.56 9.05 5.12
C PHE A 2 3.00 8.94 5.64
N SER A 3 3.20 8.10 6.66
CA SER A 3 4.55 7.61 6.93
C SER A 3 4.96 6.65 5.80
N SER A 4 6.25 6.58 5.47
CA SER A 4 6.76 5.59 4.52
C SER A 4 6.43 4.16 4.94
N TYR A 5 6.37 3.92 6.25
CA TYR A 5 5.89 2.67 6.83
C TYR A 5 4.45 2.36 6.45
N THR A 6 3.52 3.32 6.56
CA THR A 6 2.12 3.16 6.16
C THR A 6 1.99 2.77 4.69
N VAL A 7 2.74 3.44 3.81
CA VAL A 7 2.76 3.13 2.36
C VAL A 7 3.32 1.74 2.10
N THR A 8 4.35 1.32 2.86
CA THR A 8 4.95 -0.01 2.76
C THR A 8 3.95 -1.10 3.13
N LEU A 9 3.17 -0.91 4.20
CA LEU A 9 2.10 -1.82 4.58
C LEU A 9 1.02 -1.89 3.49
N MET A 10 0.60 -0.76 2.92
CA MET A 10 -0.34 -0.76 1.79
C MET A 10 0.21 -1.57 0.61
N LEU A 11 1.47 -1.35 0.23
CA LEU A 11 2.11 -2.09 -0.85
C LEU A 11 2.14 -3.60 -0.57
N LEU A 12 2.56 -4.00 0.64
CA LEU A 12 2.62 -5.41 1.04
C LEU A 12 1.23 -6.06 1.00
N TYR A 13 0.20 -5.35 1.47
CA TYR A 13 -1.17 -5.87 1.45
C TYR A 13 -1.68 -6.05 0.02
N PHE A 14 -1.45 -5.07 -0.86
CA PHE A 14 -1.76 -5.20 -2.29
C PHE A 14 -1.06 -6.42 -2.91
N LEU A 15 0.23 -6.58 -2.67
CA LEU A 15 1.00 -7.70 -3.22
C LEU A 15 0.51 -9.06 -2.69
N LEU A 16 0.11 -9.14 -1.42
CA LEU A 16 -0.51 -10.33 -0.84
C LEU A 16 -1.87 -10.62 -1.46
N HIS A 17 -2.72 -9.59 -1.56
CA HIS A 17 -4.09 -9.69 -2.04
C HIS A 17 -4.15 -10.12 -3.51
N GLU A 18 -3.27 -9.58 -4.36
CA GLU A 18 -3.18 -9.95 -5.78
C GLU A 18 -2.35 -11.23 -6.01
N GLY A 19 -1.83 -11.87 -4.95
CA GLY A 19 -1.10 -13.13 -5.04
C GLY A 19 0.33 -13.02 -5.57
N TYR A 20 0.89 -11.81 -5.63
CA TYR A 20 2.30 -11.59 -6.02
C TYR A 20 3.28 -12.09 -4.96
N ILE A 21 2.89 -12.04 -3.68
CA ILE A 21 3.66 -12.61 -2.57
C ILE A 21 2.77 -13.54 -1.74
N LYS A 22 3.37 -14.58 -1.15
CA LYS A 22 2.65 -15.53 -0.29
C LYS A 22 2.61 -15.02 1.15
N HIS A 23 1.47 -15.22 1.80
CA HIS A 23 1.35 -15.00 3.24
C HIS A 23 2.28 -15.95 3.99
N ARG A 24 3.25 -15.40 4.72
CA ARG A 24 4.01 -16.16 5.70
C ARG A 24 3.43 -15.82 7.06
N THR A 25 2.64 -16.74 7.61
CA THR A 25 2.13 -16.61 8.97
C THR A 25 3.34 -16.57 9.90
N VAL A 26 3.68 -15.38 10.40
CA VAL A 26 4.62 -15.25 11.52
C VAL A 26 3.91 -15.93 12.69
N MET A 27 4.38 -17.13 13.04
CA MET A 27 3.78 -17.92 14.12
C MET A 27 3.67 -17.06 15.38
N GLN A 28 2.45 -16.89 15.87
CA GLN A 28 2.22 -16.38 17.21
C GLN A 28 2.75 -17.40 18.20
N GLY A 29 3.75 -17.02 19.00
CA GLY A 29 4.20 -17.80 20.13
C GLY A 29 5.62 -17.52 20.53
N GLY A 30 5.83 -16.40 21.24
CA GLY A 30 7.09 -16.06 21.90
C GLY A 30 8.19 -15.67 20.92
N ALA A 31 8.69 -14.45 21.02
CA ALA A 31 9.82 -14.00 20.19
C ALA A 31 11.00 -14.98 20.29
N PRO A 32 11.48 -15.58 19.18
CA PRO A 32 12.89 -15.88 19.07
C PRO A 32 13.55 -14.58 18.63
N ARG A 33 14.59 -14.14 19.35
CA ARG A 33 15.47 -13.00 19.00
C ARG A 33 16.17 -13.12 17.64
N ASN A 34 15.82 -14.12 16.85
CA ASN A 34 16.33 -14.39 15.51
C ASN A 34 15.11 -14.51 14.59
N PHE A 35 14.77 -13.43 13.90
CA PHE A 35 13.95 -13.54 12.70
C PHE A 35 14.62 -14.56 11.78
N PRO A 36 13.99 -15.70 11.45
CA PRO A 36 14.55 -16.54 10.41
C PRO A 36 14.62 -15.67 9.14
N PRO A 37 15.71 -15.77 8.36
CA PRO A 37 15.85 -14.98 7.14
C PRO A 37 14.58 -15.13 6.30
N PHE A 38 14.14 -14.01 5.74
CA PHE A 38 13.06 -13.94 4.77
C PHE A 38 13.34 -14.98 3.68
N GLN A 39 12.81 -16.20 3.80
CA GLN A 39 12.96 -17.19 2.74
C GLN A 39 11.96 -16.80 1.68
N SER A 40 12.46 -16.01 0.76
CA SER A 40 11.82 -15.58 -0.46
C SER A 40 11.69 -16.75 -1.42
N HIS A 41 11.03 -17.83 -1.02
CA HIS A 41 10.86 -19.01 -1.90
C HIS A 41 10.02 -18.71 -3.15
N ASN A 42 9.56 -17.47 -3.36
CA ASN A 42 8.95 -17.00 -4.61
C ASN A 42 9.23 -15.51 -4.90
N PHE A 43 10.29 -14.89 -4.36
CA PHE A 43 10.77 -13.71 -5.09
C PHE A 43 11.32 -14.27 -6.38
N VAL A 44 10.65 -13.93 -7.49
CA VAL A 44 11.19 -14.09 -8.83
C VAL A 44 12.67 -13.70 -8.74
N ASP A 45 13.56 -14.60 -9.14
CA ASP A 45 14.99 -14.29 -9.24
C ASP A 45 15.12 -12.89 -9.85
N SER A 46 15.78 -11.98 -9.13
CA SER A 46 15.88 -10.56 -9.46
C SER A 46 16.47 -10.29 -10.85
N HIS A 47 17.00 -11.32 -11.50
CA HIS A 47 17.56 -11.32 -12.84
C HIS A 47 16.53 -11.48 -13.97
N THR A 48 15.25 -11.72 -13.67
CA THR A 48 14.17 -11.92 -14.67
C THR A 48 12.88 -11.17 -14.32
N LEU A 49 12.97 -10.05 -13.59
CA LEU A 49 11.81 -9.20 -13.33
C LEU A 49 11.38 -8.52 -14.64
N ASP A 50 10.34 -9.08 -15.28
CA ASP A 50 9.70 -8.50 -16.46
C ASP A 50 9.34 -7.02 -16.17
N PRO A 51 9.93 -6.04 -16.88
CA PRO A 51 9.60 -4.63 -16.68
C PRO A 51 8.10 -4.35 -16.88
N ALA A 52 7.43 -5.13 -17.74
CA ALA A 52 5.99 -5.01 -17.90
C ALA A 52 5.22 -5.48 -16.66
N LEU A 53 5.74 -6.46 -15.91
CA LEU A 53 5.18 -6.85 -14.61
C LEU A 53 5.29 -5.71 -13.60
N LEU A 54 6.43 -5.02 -13.54
CA LEU A 54 6.60 -3.88 -12.65
C LEU A 54 5.61 -2.74 -12.98
N GLY A 55 5.45 -2.41 -14.26
CA GLY A 55 4.47 -1.42 -14.71
C GLY A 55 3.03 -1.82 -14.35
N ARG A 56 2.65 -3.09 -14.60
CA ARG A 56 1.34 -3.64 -14.22
C ARG A 56 1.12 -3.59 -12.70
N CYS A 57 2.14 -3.92 -11.90
CA CYS A 57 2.07 -3.85 -10.45
C CYS A 57 1.86 -2.41 -9.96
N LEU A 58 2.55 -1.43 -10.58
CA LEU A 58 2.41 -0.03 -10.21
C LEU A 58 1.00 0.49 -10.51
N VAL A 59 0.50 0.27 -11.73
CA VAL A 59 -0.89 0.65 -12.10
C VAL A 59 -1.89 -0.07 -11.19
N GLY A 60 -1.68 -1.37 -10.99
CA GLY A 60 -2.53 -2.19 -10.14
C GLY A 60 -2.59 -1.69 -8.70
N PHE A 61 -1.48 -1.20 -8.14
CA PHE A 61 -1.44 -0.64 -6.79
C PHE A 61 -2.35 0.59 -6.67
N PHE A 62 -2.25 1.55 -7.59
CA PHE A 62 -3.12 2.73 -7.57
C PHE A 62 -4.58 2.37 -7.85
N GLU A 63 -4.83 1.54 -8.86
CA GLU A 63 -6.19 1.08 -9.17
C GLU A 63 -6.84 0.35 -8.01
N PHE A 64 -6.08 -0.48 -7.29
CA PHE A 64 -6.57 -1.19 -6.13
C PHE A 64 -7.10 -0.23 -5.07
N TYR A 65 -6.33 0.77 -4.67
CA TYR A 65 -6.74 1.70 -3.61
C TYR A 65 -7.74 2.77 -4.03
N VAL A 66 -7.79 3.12 -5.32
CA VAL A 66 -8.73 4.12 -5.84
C VAL A 66 -10.10 3.51 -6.15
N ARG A 67 -10.14 2.29 -6.70
CA ARG A 67 -11.36 1.71 -7.28
C ARG A 67 -11.86 0.45 -6.56
N ARG A 68 -10.96 -0.38 -6.03
CA ARG A 68 -11.31 -1.75 -5.57
C ARG A 68 -11.40 -1.87 -4.06
N PHE A 69 -10.51 -1.22 -3.31
CA PHE A 69 -10.41 -1.40 -1.86
C PHE A 69 -11.48 -0.58 -1.13
N PRO A 70 -12.40 -1.22 -0.38
CA PRO A 70 -13.47 -0.54 0.35
C PRO A 70 -12.95 0.08 1.66
N ASN A 71 -12.12 1.12 1.53
CA ASN A 71 -11.42 1.86 2.59
C ASN A 71 -12.30 2.37 3.75
N LYS A 72 -13.61 2.52 3.57
CA LYS A 72 -14.55 2.98 4.62
C LYS A 72 -15.05 1.86 5.53
N THR A 73 -14.98 0.62 5.06
CA THR A 73 -15.60 -0.52 5.78
C THR A 73 -14.58 -1.57 6.16
N HIS A 74 -13.50 -1.73 5.38
CA HIS A 74 -12.49 -2.77 5.58
C HIS A 74 -11.21 -2.19 6.16
N LEU A 75 -10.42 -3.05 6.79
CA LEU A 75 -9.07 -2.75 7.24
C LEU A 75 -8.03 -3.60 6.55
N ILE A 76 -6.82 -3.06 6.40
CA ILE A 76 -5.63 -3.78 5.96
C ILE A 76 -5.08 -4.57 7.15
N GLN A 77 -4.89 -5.88 7.01
CA GLN A 77 -4.33 -6.75 8.06
C GLN A 77 -3.39 -7.80 7.47
N PHE A 78 -2.48 -8.29 8.31
CA PHE A 78 -1.43 -9.24 7.91
C PHE A 78 -1.46 -10.55 8.70
N HIS A 79 -2.39 -10.74 9.63
CA HIS A 79 -2.45 -11.99 10.41
C HIS A 79 -3.20 -13.12 9.71
N HIS A 80 -3.97 -12.79 8.68
CA HIS A 80 -4.74 -13.73 7.90
C HIS A 80 -4.41 -13.58 6.41
N ASP A 81 -4.50 -14.68 5.67
CA ASP A 81 -4.33 -14.67 4.22
C ASP A 81 -5.54 -13.98 3.57
N PRO A 82 -5.40 -12.77 3.02
CA PRO A 82 -6.52 -12.02 2.48
C PRO A 82 -7.19 -12.73 1.29
N SER A 83 -6.52 -13.69 0.65
CA SER A 83 -7.11 -14.50 -0.43
C SER A 83 -8.02 -15.63 0.06
N ARG A 84 -7.96 -15.97 1.36
CA ARG A 84 -8.68 -17.13 1.94
C ARG A 84 -9.61 -16.76 3.08
N THR A 85 -9.44 -15.58 3.68
CA THR A 85 -10.25 -15.13 4.80
C THR A 85 -11.14 -13.97 4.42
N ALA A 86 -12.34 -13.94 4.99
CA ALA A 86 -13.21 -12.77 4.89
C ALA A 86 -12.47 -11.53 5.41
N PRO A 87 -12.63 -10.38 4.75
CA PRO A 87 -11.98 -9.15 5.18
C PRO A 87 -12.51 -8.73 6.56
N VAL A 88 -11.62 -8.23 7.40
CA VAL A 88 -11.99 -7.69 8.71
C VAL A 88 -12.56 -6.29 8.53
N LEU A 89 -13.68 -6.04 9.20
CA LEU A 89 -14.40 -4.79 9.13
C LEU A 89 -13.88 -3.82 10.20
N GLN A 90 -13.80 -2.54 9.86
CA GLN A 90 -13.39 -1.50 10.81
C GLN A 90 -14.28 -1.46 12.06
N MET A 91 -15.57 -1.77 11.89
CA MET A 91 -16.53 -1.87 13.00
C MET A 91 -16.14 -2.93 14.03
N GLN A 92 -15.49 -4.03 13.61
CA GLN A 92 -15.04 -5.08 14.53
C GLN A 92 -13.90 -4.60 15.44
N LYS A 93 -13.12 -3.61 14.99
CA LYS A 93 -12.04 -2.95 15.75
C LYS A 93 -12.44 -1.61 16.37
N GLN A 94 -13.68 -1.17 16.17
CA GLN A 94 -14.18 0.15 16.59
C GLN A 94 -13.31 1.32 16.06
N TRP A 95 -12.63 1.13 14.93
CA TRP A 95 -11.81 2.18 14.32
C TRP A 95 -12.69 3.06 13.44
N GLN A 96 -12.79 4.34 13.77
CA GLN A 96 -13.52 5.36 13.00
C GLN A 96 -12.53 6.23 12.20
N THR A 97 -11.70 5.59 11.37
CA THR A 97 -10.65 6.28 10.61
C THR A 97 -10.91 6.18 9.11
N SER A 98 -10.42 7.15 8.33
CA SER A 98 -10.64 7.14 6.87
C SER A 98 -9.82 6.07 6.14
N LEU A 99 -8.74 5.61 6.78
CA LEU A 99 -7.98 4.44 6.40
C LEU A 99 -7.65 3.64 7.66
N ALA A 100 -7.92 2.35 7.63
CA ALA A 100 -7.65 1.43 8.73
C ALA A 100 -6.58 0.43 8.30
N ILE A 101 -5.45 0.46 9.00
CA ILE A 101 -4.35 -0.47 8.78
C ILE A 101 -4.01 -1.05 10.15
N GLU A 102 -3.93 -2.36 10.26
CA GLU A 102 -3.45 -3.03 11.45
C GLU A 102 -1.93 -3.19 11.34
N ASP A 103 -1.22 -2.79 12.38
CA ASP A 103 0.21 -3.05 12.46
C ASP A 103 0.47 -4.56 12.66
N PRO A 104 1.41 -5.16 11.90
CA PRO A 104 1.68 -6.60 11.98
C PRO A 104 2.29 -7.04 13.33
N PHE A 105 2.80 -6.12 14.14
CA PHE A 105 3.37 -6.40 15.46
C PHE A 105 2.48 -5.85 16.60
N GLU A 106 1.76 -4.76 16.37
CA GLU A 106 0.86 -4.12 17.33
C GLU A 106 -0.61 -4.10 16.84
N ARG A 107 -1.37 -5.18 17.10
CA ARG A 107 -2.75 -5.38 16.58
C ARG A 107 -3.79 -4.30 16.91
N ASP A 108 -3.54 -3.52 17.96
CA ASP A 108 -4.41 -2.44 18.39
C ASP A 108 -3.91 -1.06 17.94
N PHE A 109 -2.82 -1.03 17.18
CA PHE A 109 -2.24 0.16 16.60
C PHE A 109 -2.62 0.32 15.13
N ASN A 110 -3.14 1.51 14.79
CA ASN A 110 -3.37 1.92 13.41
C ASN A 110 -2.33 2.98 13.00
N PRO A 111 -1.36 2.68 12.10
CA PRO A 111 -0.37 3.65 11.63
C PRO A 111 -0.98 4.78 10.80
N ALA A 112 -2.22 4.63 10.32
CA ALA A 112 -2.98 5.67 9.62
C ALA A 112 -3.92 6.47 10.54
N ARG A 113 -3.90 6.27 11.87
CA ARG A 113 -4.84 6.91 12.82
C ARG A 113 -4.82 8.44 12.81
N ASN A 114 -3.69 9.04 12.43
CA ASN A 114 -3.52 10.50 12.39
C ASN A 114 -4.02 11.12 11.07
N ILE A 115 -4.54 10.31 10.14
CA ILE A 115 -5.08 10.81 8.87
C ILE A 115 -6.54 11.19 9.08
N ASP A 116 -6.77 12.49 9.19
CA ASP A 116 -8.11 13.04 9.23
C ASP A 116 -8.83 12.89 7.87
N PRO A 117 -10.17 13.01 7.84
CA PRO A 117 -10.94 12.83 6.60
C PRO A 117 -10.57 13.78 5.46
N LEU A 118 -10.17 15.02 5.74
CA LEU A 118 -9.78 15.99 4.70
C LEU A 118 -8.41 15.62 4.12
N SER A 119 -7.46 15.25 4.97
CA SER A 119 -6.18 14.70 4.55
C SER A 119 -6.37 13.45 3.70
N TRP A 120 -7.29 12.55 4.08
CA TRP A 120 -7.59 11.37 3.28
C TRP A 120 -8.18 11.71 1.92
N GLN A 121 -9.13 12.64 1.84
CA GLN A 121 -9.68 13.09 0.56
C GLN A 121 -8.62 13.71 -0.34
N HIS A 122 -7.67 14.46 0.23
CA HIS A 122 -6.55 15.00 -0.54
C HIS A 122 -5.64 13.89 -1.08
N ILE A 123 -5.24 12.94 -0.22
CA ILE A 123 -4.43 11.77 -0.60
C ILE A 123 -5.15 10.95 -1.69
N HIS A 124 -6.44 10.69 -1.53
CA HIS A 124 -7.22 9.93 -2.50
C HIS A 124 -7.24 10.63 -3.86
N ARG A 125 -7.40 11.96 -3.90
CA ARG A 125 -7.29 12.74 -5.14
C ARG A 125 -5.91 12.62 -5.78
N MET A 126 -4.84 12.64 -4.97
CA MET A 126 -3.48 12.43 -5.49
C MET A 126 -3.31 11.03 -6.09
N LEU A 127 -3.82 9.99 -5.42
CA LEU A 127 -3.80 8.62 -5.95
C LEU A 127 -4.61 8.48 -7.24
N THR A 128 -5.77 9.13 -7.32
CA THR A 128 -6.60 9.16 -8.54
C THR A 128 -5.86 9.86 -9.68
N GLY A 129 -5.26 11.04 -9.43
CA GLY A 129 -4.49 11.75 -10.44
C GLY A 129 -3.27 10.94 -10.92
N ALA A 130 -2.56 10.28 -10.01
CA ALA A 130 -1.45 9.39 -10.36
C ALA A 130 -1.90 8.21 -11.24
N LEU A 131 -3.05 7.60 -10.93
CA LEU A 131 -3.62 6.54 -11.75
C LEU A 131 -4.00 7.04 -13.14
N GLU A 132 -4.68 8.18 -13.24
CA GLU A 132 -5.08 8.77 -14.52
C GLU A 132 -3.87 9.09 -15.40
N GLN A 133 -2.82 9.67 -14.83
CA GLN A 133 -1.55 9.92 -15.53
C GLN A 133 -0.94 8.61 -16.04
N LEU A 134 -0.76 7.61 -15.18
CA LEU A 134 -0.19 6.31 -15.56
C LEU A 134 -0.99 5.60 -16.67
N LEU A 135 -2.31 5.79 -16.73
CA LEU A 135 -3.16 5.21 -17.77
C LEU A 135 -3.11 5.98 -19.10
N LEU A 136 -2.94 7.31 -19.05
CA LEU A 136 -2.95 8.17 -20.25
C LEU A 136 -1.57 8.26 -20.90
N GLU A 137 -0.50 8.37 -20.12
CA GLU A 137 0.87 8.57 -20.62
C GLU A 137 1.87 7.74 -19.79
N PRO A 138 1.92 6.41 -19.92
CA PRO A 138 2.74 5.55 -19.05
C PRO A 138 4.24 5.89 -19.08
N GLU A 139 4.77 6.35 -20.22
CA GLU A 139 6.19 6.68 -20.38
C GLU A 139 6.59 8.02 -19.74
N ARG A 140 5.74 9.05 -19.82
CA ARG A 140 6.00 10.38 -19.20
C ARG A 140 5.64 10.41 -17.73
N SER A 141 4.57 9.72 -17.34
CA SER A 141 4.04 9.74 -15.98
C SER A 141 5.00 9.16 -14.95
N LEU A 142 5.84 8.19 -15.32
CA LEU A 142 6.87 7.65 -14.43
C LEU A 142 7.93 8.69 -14.07
N ILE A 143 8.27 9.60 -15.00
CA ILE A 143 9.24 10.67 -14.77
C ILE A 143 8.63 11.75 -13.89
N ASP A 144 7.38 12.15 -14.18
CA ASP A 144 6.68 13.20 -13.43
C ASP A 144 6.24 12.74 -12.02
N LEU A 145 6.04 11.43 -11.80
CA LEU A 145 5.82 10.86 -10.46
C LEU A 145 7.06 10.91 -9.56
N VAL A 146 8.26 10.90 -10.15
CA VAL A 146 9.54 10.84 -9.42
C VAL A 146 10.18 12.21 -9.29
N VAL A 147 9.98 13.09 -10.28
CA VAL A 147 10.54 14.44 -10.31
C VAL A 147 9.45 15.43 -9.91
N PRO A 148 9.51 16.04 -8.71
CA PRO A 148 8.54 17.07 -8.35
C PRO A 148 8.61 18.23 -9.35
N PRO A 149 7.48 18.88 -9.67
CA PRO A 149 7.48 20.02 -10.56
C PRO A 149 8.43 21.09 -10.01
N ARG A 150 9.34 21.60 -10.87
CA ARG A 150 10.24 22.68 -10.45
C ARG A 150 9.41 23.88 -9.99
N PRO A 151 9.76 24.52 -8.86
CA PRO A 151 9.13 25.78 -8.50
C PRO A 151 9.32 26.78 -9.65
N PRO A 152 8.32 27.65 -9.92
CA PRO A 152 8.45 28.67 -10.94
C PRO A 152 9.67 29.56 -10.62
N PRO A 153 10.39 30.05 -11.64
CA PRO A 153 11.50 30.97 -11.42
C PRO A 153 11.00 32.20 -10.64
N PRO A 154 11.82 32.77 -9.74
CA PRO A 154 11.44 33.97 -9.00
C PRO A 154 11.08 35.07 -10.00
N ALA A 155 9.96 35.74 -9.77
CA ALA A 155 9.58 36.91 -10.56
C ALA A 155 10.72 37.93 -10.49
N LEU A 156 11.24 38.33 -11.64
CA LEU A 156 12.18 39.44 -11.73
C LEU A 156 11.41 40.70 -11.34
N HIS A 157 11.69 41.22 -10.15
CA HIS A 157 11.25 42.54 -9.69
C HIS A 157 12.15 43.63 -10.23
#